data_AF-A0A1I8N7P2-F1
#
_entry.id   AF-A0A1I8N7P2-F1
#
_cell.length_a   1.000
_cell.length_b   1.000
_cell.length_c   1.000
_cell.angle_alpha   90.00
_cell.angle_beta   90.00
_cell.angle_gamma   90.00
#
_symmetry.space_group_name_H-M   'P 1'
#
loop_
_entity.id
_entity.type
_entity.pdbx_description
1 polymer ?
#
loop_
_entity_poly.entity_id
_entity_poly.type
_entity_poly.pdbx_seq_one_letter_code
_entity_poly.pdbx_strand_id
1 'polypeptide(L)' 'MSYNTKKDPCKANACRIQACLKENNYQEEKCKEVLEQMRICCLKWHQTSLCCSGIDLNRSYLSDEEPQKEKQ' A
#
# COMPACT_ATOMS: atom_id res chain seq x y z
N MET A 1 -22.13 -7.95 -2.37
CA MET A 1 -20.94 -7.07 -2.40
C MET A 1 -20.63 -6.74 -3.86
N SER A 2 -20.83 -5.49 -4.29
CA SER A 2 -20.74 -5.10 -5.71
C SER A 2 -19.27 -4.99 -6.14
N TYR A 3 -18.76 -6.03 -6.81
CA TYR A 3 -17.46 -5.99 -7.50
C TYR A 3 -17.63 -5.19 -8.79
N ASN A 4 -17.46 -3.88 -8.70
CA ASN A 4 -17.37 -3.03 -9.88
C ASN A 4 -16.16 -3.52 -10.71
N THR A 5 -16.43 -4.02 -11.92
CA THR A 5 -15.49 -4.76 -12.78
C THR A 5 -14.47 -3.89 -13.50
N LYS A 6 -14.34 -2.61 -13.12
CA LYS A 6 -13.14 -1.83 -13.43
C LYS A 6 -12.06 -2.29 -12.46
N LYS A 7 -11.20 -3.21 -12.90
CA LYS A 7 -10.05 -3.69 -12.13
C LYS A 7 -9.27 -2.48 -11.63
N ASP A 8 -9.35 -2.21 -10.33
CA ASP A 8 -8.58 -1.14 -9.72
C ASP A 8 -7.10 -1.40 -10.02
N PRO A 9 -6.39 -0.43 -10.63
CA PRO A 9 -5.04 -0.65 -11.14
C PRO A 9 -4.02 -0.93 -10.03
N CYS A 10 -4.28 -0.50 -8.79
CA CYS A 10 -3.40 -0.71 -7.65
C CYS A 10 -3.85 -1.82 -6.71
N LYS A 11 -5.03 -2.42 -6.95
CA LYS A 11 -5.53 -3.56 -6.16
C LYS A 11 -4.55 -4.73 -6.08
N ALA A 12 -3.79 -4.99 -7.14
CA ALA A 12 -2.76 -6.04 -7.12
C ALA A 12 -1.68 -5.75 -6.08
N ASN A 13 -1.22 -4.49 -5.98
CA ASN A 13 -0.24 -4.07 -4.98
C ASN A 13 -0.84 -4.05 -3.58
N ALA A 14 -2.10 -3.63 -3.43
CA ALA A 14 -2.81 -3.70 -2.15
C ALA A 14 -2.92 -5.15 -1.64
N CYS A 15 -3.24 -6.11 -2.51
CA CYS A 15 -3.25 -7.53 -2.17
C CYS A 15 -1.85 -8.03 -1.75
N ARG A 16 -0.79 -7.57 -2.43
CA ARG A 16 0.60 -7.91 -2.04
C ARG A 16 0.97 -7.36 -0.68
N ILE A 17 0.54 -6.14 -0.33
CA ILE A 17 0.76 -5.59 1.02
C ILE A 17 0.10 -6.51 2.05
N GLN A 18 -1.17 -6.89 1.83
CA GLN A 18 -1.89 -7.77 2.76
C GLN A 18 -1.24 -9.16 2.88
N ALA A 19 -0.72 -9.71 1.79
CA ALA A 19 0.03 -10.97 1.83
C ALA A 19 1.35 -10.81 2.61
N CYS A 20 2.12 -9.77 2.31
CA CYS A 20 3.37 -9.48 2.99
C CYS A 20 3.16 -9.29 4.50
N LEU A 21 2.13 -8.54 4.90
CA LEU A 21 1.79 -8.36 6.31
C LEU A 21 1.46 -9.70 6.97
N LYS A 22 0.60 -10.53 6.36
CA LYS A 22 0.27 -11.84 6.94
C LYS A 22 1.48 -12.75 7.10
N GLU A 23 2.39 -12.75 6.12
CA GLU A 23 3.62 -13.56 6.15
C GLU A 23 4.63 -13.02 7.17
N ASN A 24 4.64 -11.71 7.40
CA ASN A 24 5.58 -11.03 8.29
C ASN A 24 5.00 -10.67 9.67
N ASN A 25 3.91 -11.31 10.09
CA ASN A 25 3.23 -11.03 11.37
C ASN A 25 2.86 -9.55 11.54
N TYR A 26 2.37 -8.94 10.47
CA TYR A 26 1.96 -7.54 10.35
C TYR A 26 3.08 -6.53 10.60
N GLN A 27 4.35 -6.94 10.46
CA GLN A 27 5.50 -6.04 10.52
C GLN A 27 5.62 -5.25 9.21
N GLU A 28 5.06 -4.05 9.19
CA GLU A 28 5.10 -3.14 8.03
C GLU A 28 6.53 -2.82 7.56
N GLU A 29 7.50 -2.81 8.46
CA GLU A 29 8.91 -2.57 8.13
C GLU A 29 9.46 -3.54 7.08
N LYS A 30 9.04 -4.80 7.15
CA LYS A 30 9.45 -5.83 6.20
C LYS A 30 8.74 -5.71 4.86
N CYS A 31 7.67 -4.91 4.81
CA CYS A 31 6.84 -4.66 3.64
C CYS A 31 7.09 -3.30 3.00
N LYS A 32 8.13 -2.55 3.43
CA LYS A 32 8.51 -1.23 2.89
C LYS A 32 8.63 -1.23 1.37
N GLU A 33 9.19 -2.29 0.79
CA GLU A 33 9.31 -2.43 -0.68
C GLU A 33 7.95 -2.50 -1.37
N VAL A 34 7.02 -3.30 -0.83
CA VAL A 34 5.68 -3.47 -1.40
C VAL A 34 4.83 -2.21 -1.19
N LEU A 35 5.03 -1.51 -0.07
CA LEU A 35 4.43 -0.20 0.19
C LEU A 35 4.93 0.85 -0.81
N GLU A 36 6.22 0.87 -1.13
CA GLU A 36 6.75 1.78 -2.17
C GLU A 36 6.19 1.44 -3.55
N GLN A 37 6.05 0.14 -3.91
CA GLN A 37 5.39 -0.25 -5.16
C GLN A 37 3.94 0.23 -5.22
N MET A 38 3.22 0.15 -4.10
CA MET A 38 1.86 0.69 -3.99
C MET A 38 1.86 2.21 -4.15
N ARG A 39 2.81 2.92 -3.52
CA ARG A 39 2.98 4.37 -3.70
C ARG A 39 3.21 4.73 -5.16
N ILE A 40 4.12 4.07 -5.85
CA ILE A 40 4.41 4.30 -7.28
C ILE A 40 3.16 4.08 -8.13
N CYS A 41 2.38 3.03 -7.83
CA CYS A 41 1.11 2.81 -8.52
C CYS A 41 0.14 3.96 -8.27
N CYS A 42 0.04 4.42 -7.02
CA CYS A 42 -0.84 5.51 -6.64
C CYS A 42 -0.39 6.85 -7.22
N LEU A 43 0.90 7.15 -7.35
CA LEU A 43 1.36 8.34 -8.05
C LEU A 43 0.80 8.43 -9.48
N LYS A 44 0.62 7.29 -10.15
CA LYS A 44 0.06 7.22 -11.51
C LYS A 44 -1.47 7.16 -11.54
N TRP A 45 -2.09 6.50 -10.57
CA TRP A 45 -3.51 6.13 -10.62
C TRP A 45 -4.35 6.60 -9.41
N HIS A 46 -3.85 7.48 -8.55
CA HIS A 46 -4.55 7.91 -7.33
C HIS A 46 -5.96 8.46 -7.60
N GLN A 47 -6.20 9.04 -8.78
CA GLN A 47 -7.52 9.56 -9.16
C GLN A 47 -8.52 8.48 -9.54
N THR A 48 -8.06 7.27 -9.88
CA THR A 48 -8.88 6.15 -10.37
C THR A 48 -8.92 4.98 -9.37
N SER A 49 -7.83 4.77 -8.64
CA SER A 49 -7.66 3.68 -7.68
C SER A 49 -8.19 4.10 -6.31
N LEU A 50 -9.17 3.34 -5.81
CA LEU A 50 -9.69 3.50 -4.45
C LEU A 50 -8.70 2.96 -3.41
N CYS A 51 -7.83 2.02 -3.79
CA CYS A 51 -6.83 1.45 -2.89
C CYS A 51 -5.76 2.47 -2.48
N CYS A 52 -5.67 3.62 -3.13
CA CYS A 52 -4.67 4.65 -2.86
C CYS A 52 -5.02 5.59 -1.72
N SER A 53 -6.25 5.56 -1.19
CA SER A 53 -6.69 6.47 -0.12
C SER A 53 -5.91 6.30 1.19
N GLY A 54 -5.29 5.13 1.42
CA GLY A 54 -4.51 4.83 2.62
C GLY A 54 -3.00 4.96 2.44
N ILE A 55 -2.52 5.48 1.31
CA ILE A 55 -1.08 5.54 0.98
C ILE A 55 -0.61 6.98 0.96
N ASP A 56 0.48 7.26 1.65
CA ASP A 56 1.12 8.58 1.61
C ASP A 56 1.98 8.68 0.35
N LEU A 57 1.58 9.58 -0.55
CA LEU A 57 2.29 9.83 -1.80
C LEU A 57 3.51 10.74 -1.62
N ASN A 58 3.55 11.54 -0.55
CA ASN A 58 4.60 12.53 -0.33
C ASN A 58 5.81 11.94 0.40
N ARG A 59 5.67 10.76 1.00
CA ARG A 59 6.71 10.05 1.74
C ARG A 59 7.16 8.82 0.96
N SER A 60 8.46 8.56 0.89
CA SER A 60 8.95 7.27 0.41
C SER A 60 9.07 6.28 1.57
N TYR A 61 8.64 5.05 1.33
CA TYR A 61 8.67 4.00 2.35
C TYR A 61 10.06 3.36 2.50
N LEU A 62 11.00 3.68 1.60
CA LEU A 62 12.36 3.14 1.59
C LEU A 62 13.38 3.99 2.36
N SER A 63 13.09 5.26 2.64
CA SER A 63 14.10 6.23 3.08
C SER A 63 14.06 6.60 4.57
N ASP A 64 13.10 6.08 5.33
CA ASP A 64 13.01 6.36 6.77
C ASP A 64 13.19 5.09 7.60
N GLU A 65 14.18 5.11 8.49
CA GLU A 65 14.12 4.37 9.75
C GLU A 65 12.89 4.86 10.53
N GLU A 66 12.14 3.93 11.10
CA GLU A 66 10.81 4.16 11.66
C GLU A 66 10.74 5.24 12.74
N PRO A 67 9.56 5.84 12.92
CA PRO A 67 8.77 5.35 14.05
C PRO A 67 7.38 4.88 13.63
N GLN A 68 7.10 3.65 14.00
CA GLN A 68 5.78 3.02 14.08
C GLN A 68 4.78 4.03 14.64
N LYS A 69 3.78 4.41 13.83
CA LYS A 69 2.54 4.98 14.38
C LYS A 69 1.54 3.84 14.53
N GLU A 70 1.70 3.14 15.66
CA GLU A 70 0.58 2.54 16.36
C GLU A 70 -0.56 3.58 16.42
N LYS A 71 -1.69 3.26 15.81
CA LYS A 71 -2.92 4.02 16.01
C LYS A 71 -3.99 3.03 16.44
N GLN A 72 -4.15 3.00 17.78
CA GLN A 72 -5.21 2.45 18.62
C GLN A 72 -6.55 2.21 17.93
#